data_AF-A0AA41RSB4-F1
#
_entry.id   AF-A0AA41RSB4-F1
#
_cell.length_a   1.000
_cell.length_b   1.000
_cell.length_c   1.000
_cell.angle_alpha   90.00
_cell.angle_beta   90.00
_cell.angle_gamma   90.00
#
_symmetry.space_group_name_H-M   'P 1'
#
loop_
_entity.id
_entity.type
_entity.pdbx_description
1 polymer ?
#
loop_
_entity_poly.entity_id
_entity_poly.type
_entity_poly.pdbx_seq_one_letter_code
_entity_poly.pdbx_strand_id
1 'polypeptide(L)'
;MMAMKMINQAHARKGIIKSFTSYCGGLPSPEAANNPLGYKFSWNPAGAIRAGRNPATYKYCGEIMHVDGDDLYDSATRFRIPDLPAFALECLPNRNSLVYGDFYGIGHEASTIFRGTLRYEGFGEIMACLAKIGLFNTEPHPNLKEGKTLTFGSFLDELLKINSENTAETVRDENEMIERLITLGACKERTCAVKTVKTIRFLGLHEQIEIPVSCQSAFDITCLRMEERLAYVEKEQDMVLLHHEVEIEFPDGRPTEKHQASLLEFGRIKNGKTTTAMAVTVGIPAAIGALLLLQNKIKTKGVLRPLEPEVYMPALDILEAYGFKLSEKME
;
A
#
# COMPACT_ATOMS: atom_id res chain seq x y z
N MET A 1 18.77 0.02 0.93
CA MET A 1 19.88 0.20 -0.04
C MET A 1 19.95 1.64 -0.52
N MET A 2 19.01 2.13 -1.36
CA MET A 2 19.01 3.52 -1.84
C MET A 2 19.04 4.56 -0.70
N ALA A 3 18.19 4.40 0.32
CA ALA A 3 18.22 5.27 1.51
C ALA A 3 19.61 5.36 2.17
N MET A 4 20.25 4.22 2.45
CA MET A 4 21.58 4.19 3.08
C MET A 4 22.67 4.76 2.18
N LYS A 5 22.58 4.58 0.85
CA LYS A 5 23.51 5.21 -0.10
C LYS A 5 23.46 6.74 0.05
N MET A 6 22.27 7.34 0.01
CA MET A 6 22.11 8.80 0.16
C MET A 6 22.57 9.29 1.54
N ILE A 7 22.14 8.62 2.62
CA ILE A 7 22.50 8.99 3.99
C ILE A 7 24.02 8.94 4.19
N ASN A 8 24.68 7.85 3.80
CA ASN A 8 26.13 7.71 3.95
C ASN A 8 26.89 8.72 3.08
N GLN A 9 26.40 9.05 1.88
CA GLN A 9 26.99 10.09 1.04
C GLN A 9 26.86 11.48 1.67
N ALA A 10 25.72 11.79 2.29
CA ALA A 10 25.51 13.04 3.02
C ALA A 10 26.45 13.15 4.23
N HIS A 11 26.50 12.11 5.07
CA HIS A 11 27.39 12.05 6.24
C HIS A 11 28.87 12.13 5.86
N ALA A 12 29.29 11.49 4.76
CA ALA A 12 30.66 11.60 4.24
C ALA A 12 31.04 13.03 3.85
N ARG A 13 30.05 13.84 3.47
CA ARG A 13 30.20 15.28 3.17
C ARG A 13 29.96 16.17 4.40
N LYS A 14 29.88 15.58 5.60
CA LYS A 14 29.56 16.25 6.89
C LYS A 14 28.18 16.90 6.91
N GLY A 15 27.26 16.45 6.05
CA GLY A 15 25.86 16.85 6.10
C GLY A 15 25.12 16.17 7.27
N ILE A 16 24.07 16.83 7.74
CA ILE A 16 23.18 16.39 8.81
C ILE A 16 21.83 16.07 8.17
N ILE A 17 21.28 14.87 8.41
CA ILE A 17 19.98 14.49 7.86
C ILE A 17 18.88 15.16 8.69
N LYS A 18 18.14 16.10 8.08
CA LYS A 18 17.01 16.79 8.73
C LYS A 18 15.70 16.06 8.53
N SER A 19 15.49 15.52 7.34
CA SER A 19 14.26 14.82 6.98
C SER A 19 14.59 13.57 6.18
N PHE A 20 13.96 12.46 6.54
CA PHE A 20 13.92 11.26 5.72
C PHE A 20 12.46 10.84 5.53
N THR A 21 12.02 10.80 4.28
CA THR A 21 10.71 10.25 3.90
C THR A 21 10.87 9.17 2.85
N SER A 22 10.06 8.11 2.97
CA SER A 22 10.10 6.97 2.06
C SER A 22 8.71 6.45 1.75
N TYR A 23 8.36 6.45 0.49
CA TYR A 23 7.06 6.02 -0.01
C TYR A 23 7.25 4.82 -0.94
N CYS A 24 6.44 3.77 -0.78
CA CYS A 24 6.50 2.61 -1.67
C CYS A 24 5.10 2.04 -1.93
N GLY A 25 4.82 1.63 -3.15
CA GLY A 25 3.57 0.94 -3.50
C GLY A 25 3.76 -0.05 -4.64
N GLY A 26 3.22 -1.26 -4.44
CA GLY A 26 2.89 -2.18 -5.53
C GLY A 26 1.45 -1.94 -5.95
N LEU A 27 1.25 -1.50 -7.19
CA LEU A 27 -0.01 -1.01 -7.74
C LEU A 27 -0.24 -1.64 -9.11
N PRO A 28 -1.47 -1.68 -9.64
CA PRO A 28 -1.64 -1.87 -11.07
C PRO A 28 -0.94 -0.75 -11.85
N SER A 29 -0.51 -1.01 -13.08
CA SER A 29 -0.12 0.06 -13.99
C SER A 29 -1.29 1.03 -14.19
N PRO A 30 -1.06 2.29 -14.60
CA PRO A 30 -2.16 3.23 -14.85
C PRO A 30 -3.22 2.70 -15.83
N GLU A 31 -2.81 1.91 -16.83
CA GLU A 31 -3.71 1.25 -17.78
C GLU A 31 -4.54 0.13 -17.13
N ALA A 32 -3.94 -0.63 -16.21
CA ALA A 32 -4.60 -1.71 -15.48
C ALA A 32 -5.38 -1.23 -14.24
N ALA A 33 -5.28 0.05 -13.87
CA ALA A 33 -6.02 0.65 -12.74
C ALA A 33 -7.49 0.95 -13.10
N ASN A 34 -8.16 -0.02 -13.71
CA ASN A 34 -9.46 0.09 -14.37
C ASN A 34 -10.65 -0.32 -13.48
N ASN A 35 -10.52 -0.17 -12.16
CA ASN A 35 -11.56 -0.51 -11.19
C ASN A 35 -11.74 0.61 -10.15
N PRO A 36 -12.87 0.64 -9.41
CA PRO A 36 -13.18 1.72 -8.48
C PRO A 36 -12.15 1.96 -7.36
N LEU A 37 -11.38 0.94 -6.98
CA LEU A 37 -10.33 1.05 -5.96
C LEU A 37 -8.96 1.45 -6.53
N GLY A 38 -8.80 1.43 -7.86
CA GLY A 38 -7.50 1.57 -8.51
C GLY A 38 -6.51 0.50 -8.03
N TYR A 39 -6.97 -0.66 -7.59
CA TYR A 39 -6.09 -1.66 -6.97
C TYR A 39 -6.35 -3.06 -7.51
N LYS A 40 -5.30 -3.88 -7.60
CA LYS A 40 -5.39 -5.29 -7.97
C LYS A 40 -4.45 -6.12 -7.11
N PHE A 41 -4.89 -7.31 -6.75
CA PHE A 41 -4.16 -8.23 -5.90
C PHE A 41 -3.22 -9.11 -6.74
N SER A 42 -1.94 -9.04 -6.41
CA SER A 42 -0.91 -10.00 -6.85
C SER A 42 -0.52 -10.99 -5.74
N TRP A 43 -1.24 -10.94 -4.61
CA TRP A 43 -1.03 -11.71 -3.38
C TRP A 43 -2.34 -11.71 -2.57
N ASN A 44 -2.41 -12.53 -1.51
CA ASN A 44 -3.63 -12.74 -0.74
C ASN A 44 -4.26 -11.43 -0.19
N PRO A 45 -5.51 -11.09 -0.54
CA PRO A 45 -6.20 -9.88 -0.06
C PRO A 45 -6.25 -9.74 1.46
N ALA A 46 -6.32 -10.85 2.19
CA ALA A 46 -6.38 -10.83 3.65
C ALA A 46 -5.18 -10.12 4.27
N GLY A 47 -3.98 -10.36 3.73
CA GLY A 47 -2.79 -9.71 4.24
C GLY A 47 -2.77 -8.21 3.93
N ALA A 48 -3.38 -7.77 2.83
CA ALA A 48 -3.46 -6.36 2.45
C ALA A 48 -4.47 -5.59 3.30
N ILE A 49 -5.63 -6.18 3.55
CA ILE A 49 -6.67 -5.60 4.42
C ILE A 49 -6.14 -5.52 5.86
N ARG A 50 -5.51 -6.59 6.36
CA ARG A 50 -4.84 -6.56 7.68
C ARG A 50 -3.71 -5.54 7.73
N ALA A 51 -2.95 -5.39 6.64
CA ALA A 51 -1.91 -4.39 6.56
C ALA A 51 -2.46 -2.98 6.76
N GLY A 52 -3.64 -2.72 6.19
CA GLY A 52 -4.39 -1.47 6.31
C GLY A 52 -5.03 -1.20 7.67
N ARG A 53 -4.85 -2.09 8.66
CA ARG A 53 -5.27 -1.89 10.06
C ARG A 53 -4.13 -1.93 11.07
N ASN A 54 -2.87 -1.91 10.61
CA ASN A 54 -1.76 -1.80 11.56
C ASN A 54 -1.62 -0.36 12.05
N PRO A 55 -1.44 -0.13 13.36
CA PRO A 55 -1.12 1.20 13.85
C PRO A 55 0.20 1.68 13.25
N ALA A 56 0.30 3.00 13.07
CA ALA A 56 1.51 3.65 12.58
C ALA A 56 2.06 4.64 13.61
N THR A 57 3.39 4.79 13.61
CA THR A 57 4.08 5.76 14.46
C THR A 57 5.27 6.31 13.70
N TYR A 58 5.41 7.63 13.66
CA TYR A 58 6.47 8.29 12.89
C TYR A 58 6.83 9.64 13.51
N LYS A 59 7.98 10.19 13.11
CA LYS A 59 8.40 11.53 13.53
C LYS A 59 8.16 12.50 12.39
N TYR A 60 7.53 13.64 12.65
CA TYR A 60 7.27 14.66 11.64
C TYR A 60 7.45 16.05 12.26
N CYS A 61 8.34 16.86 11.68
CA CYS A 61 8.66 18.20 12.17
C CYS A 61 9.03 18.28 13.66
N GLY A 62 9.69 17.25 14.19
CA GLY A 62 10.13 17.17 15.58
C GLY A 62 9.14 16.45 16.51
N GLU A 63 7.89 16.25 16.09
CA GLU A 63 6.85 15.63 16.89
C GLU A 63 6.66 14.15 16.55
N ILE A 64 6.31 13.34 17.56
CA ILE A 64 5.95 11.94 17.36
C ILE A 64 4.44 11.86 17.09
N MET A 65 4.09 11.35 15.93
CA MET A 65 2.72 11.14 15.48
C MET A 65 2.34 9.68 15.68
N HIS A 66 1.10 9.47 16.14
CA HIS A 66 0.49 8.14 16.27
C HIS A 66 -0.79 8.10 15.44
N VAL A 67 -0.97 6.99 14.72
CA VAL A 67 -2.21 6.70 13.98
C VAL A 67 -2.68 5.33 14.42
N ASP A 68 -3.87 5.27 14.98
CA ASP A 68 -4.49 4.01 15.39
C ASP A 68 -4.82 3.14 14.17
N GLY A 69 -4.81 1.82 14.37
CA GLY A 69 -5.05 0.88 13.29
C GLY A 69 -6.43 1.04 12.64
N ASP A 70 -7.44 1.42 13.43
CA ASP A 70 -8.80 1.65 12.94
C ASP A 70 -8.94 2.94 12.12
N ASP A 71 -8.06 3.92 12.37
CA ASP A 71 -8.04 5.22 11.67
C ASP A 71 -7.05 5.25 10.49
N LEU A 72 -6.32 4.15 10.24
CA LEU A 72 -5.24 4.14 9.26
C LEU A 72 -5.71 4.51 7.85
N TYR A 73 -6.87 3.99 7.43
CA TYR A 73 -7.44 4.34 6.12
C TYR A 73 -7.89 5.80 6.06
N ASP A 74 -8.43 6.35 7.15
CA ASP A 74 -8.84 7.76 7.24
C ASP A 74 -7.63 8.71 7.28
N SER A 75 -6.45 8.21 7.65
CA SER A 75 -5.20 8.98 7.68
C SER A 75 -4.55 9.21 6.30
N ALA A 76 -5.13 8.65 5.23
CA ALA A 76 -4.58 8.78 3.88
C ALA A 76 -4.50 10.25 3.44
N THR A 77 -3.31 10.68 3.01
CA THR A 77 -3.09 12.04 2.50
C THR A 77 -2.67 12.00 1.04
N ARG A 78 -3.16 12.96 0.24
CA ARG A 78 -2.73 13.13 -1.15
C ARG A 78 -1.22 13.30 -1.21
N PHE A 79 -0.59 12.62 -2.17
CA PHE A 79 0.84 12.64 -2.37
C PHE A 79 1.14 12.87 -3.86
N ARG A 80 2.11 13.73 -4.15
CA ARG A 80 2.54 14.05 -5.51
C ARG A 80 4.04 14.00 -5.58
N ILE A 81 4.54 13.30 -6.59
CA ILE A 81 5.95 13.29 -6.95
C ILE A 81 6.09 14.26 -8.14
N PRO A 82 6.84 15.37 -8.02
CA PRO A 82 6.92 16.38 -9.07
C PRO A 82 7.30 15.84 -10.44
N ASP A 83 8.23 14.87 -10.48
CA ASP A 83 8.70 14.25 -11.73
C ASP A 83 7.70 13.24 -12.32
N LEU A 84 6.63 12.90 -11.58
CA LEU A 84 5.55 12.00 -11.99
C LEU A 84 4.19 12.69 -11.84
N PRO A 85 3.96 13.85 -12.48
CA PRO A 85 2.80 14.70 -12.21
C PRO A 85 1.46 14.08 -12.63
N ALA A 86 1.49 13.09 -13.54
CA ALA A 86 0.31 12.36 -13.98
C ALA A 86 -0.21 11.34 -12.93
N PHE A 87 0.60 10.98 -11.94
CA PHE A 87 0.22 10.02 -10.91
C PHE A 87 -0.59 10.69 -9.79
N ALA A 88 -1.89 10.39 -9.76
CA ALA A 88 -2.76 10.76 -8.65
C ALA A 88 -2.60 9.74 -7.51
N LEU A 89 -1.66 10.01 -6.60
CA LEU A 89 -1.34 9.13 -5.48
C LEU A 89 -1.84 9.70 -4.15
N GLU A 90 -1.99 8.79 -3.20
CA GLU A 90 -2.12 9.06 -1.78
C GLU A 90 -1.15 8.15 -1.01
N CYS A 91 -0.84 8.55 0.22
CA CYS A 91 0.01 7.76 1.11
C CYS A 91 -0.68 7.48 2.44
N LEU A 92 -0.52 6.24 2.90
CA LEU A 92 -0.87 5.81 4.25
C LEU A 92 0.41 5.59 5.07
N PRO A 93 0.53 6.11 6.30
CA PRO A 93 1.66 5.83 7.18
C PRO A 93 1.86 4.31 7.37
N ASN A 94 3.10 3.84 7.47
CA ASN A 94 3.40 2.40 7.48
C ASN A 94 4.11 1.96 8.75
N ARG A 95 3.35 1.32 9.66
CA ARG A 95 3.85 0.73 10.92
C ARG A 95 4.70 1.74 11.70
N ASN A 96 5.68 1.26 12.47
CA ASN A 96 6.61 2.11 13.19
C ASN A 96 7.78 2.53 12.28
N SER A 97 7.86 3.83 11.97
CA SER A 97 8.97 4.45 11.23
C SER A 97 10.16 4.82 12.13
N LEU A 98 9.97 4.99 13.44
CA LEU A 98 11.02 5.45 14.36
C LEU A 98 12.20 4.49 14.42
N VAL A 99 11.95 3.18 14.30
CA VAL A 99 13.01 2.15 14.26
C VAL A 99 14.01 2.37 13.11
N TYR A 100 13.61 3.07 12.05
CA TYR A 100 14.51 3.40 10.94
C TYR A 100 15.43 4.57 11.27
N GLY A 101 15.09 5.42 12.24
CA GLY A 101 16.02 6.38 12.81
C GLY A 101 17.23 5.69 13.42
N ASP A 102 17.00 4.61 14.15
CA ASP A 102 18.06 3.80 14.74
C ASP A 102 18.82 3.01 13.66
N PHE A 103 18.11 2.32 12.76
CA PHE A 103 18.75 1.50 11.72
C PHE A 103 19.59 2.30 10.74
N TYR A 104 19.21 3.56 10.47
CA TYR A 104 19.94 4.43 9.55
C TYR A 104 20.90 5.39 10.27
N GLY A 105 20.94 5.37 11.60
CA GLY A 105 21.81 6.25 12.38
C GLY A 105 21.40 7.73 12.35
N ILE A 106 20.16 8.05 11.98
CA ILE A 106 19.66 9.44 11.83
C ILE A 106 18.69 9.87 12.94
N GLY A 107 18.36 8.98 13.89
CA GLY A 107 17.33 9.24 14.91
C GLY A 107 17.59 10.46 15.80
N HIS A 108 18.87 10.78 16.02
CA HIS A 108 19.33 11.89 16.86
C HIS A 108 19.34 13.24 16.13
N GLU A 109 19.34 13.25 14.80
CA GLU A 109 19.47 14.46 13.97
C GLU A 109 18.21 14.80 13.17
N ALA A 110 17.47 13.79 12.70
CA ALA A 110 16.32 14.00 11.86
C ALA A 110 15.11 14.49 12.67
N SER A 111 14.51 15.60 12.24
CA SER A 111 13.22 16.08 12.73
C SER A 111 12.05 15.34 12.09
N THR A 112 12.25 14.73 10.91
CA THR A 112 11.24 13.93 10.20
C THR A 112 11.80 12.56 9.83
N ILE A 113 11.09 11.50 10.22
CA ILE A 113 11.38 10.10 9.86
C ILE A 113 10.05 9.44 9.54
N PHE A 114 9.75 9.34 8.25
CA PHE A 114 8.47 8.87 7.75
C PHE A 114 8.62 7.75 6.73
N ARG A 115 7.79 6.71 6.88
CA ARG A 115 7.58 5.69 5.85
C ARG A 115 6.10 5.55 5.57
N GLY A 116 5.75 5.57 4.28
CA GLY A 116 4.38 5.45 3.80
C GLY A 116 4.21 4.39 2.73
N THR A 117 2.99 3.90 2.61
CA THR A 117 2.53 3.02 1.54
C THR A 117 1.74 3.83 0.53
N LEU A 118 2.11 3.74 -0.75
CA LEU A 118 1.42 4.44 -1.84
C LEU A 118 0.19 3.68 -2.31
N ARG A 119 -0.87 4.42 -2.62
CA ARG A 119 -2.09 3.97 -3.30
C ARG A 119 -2.51 5.01 -4.33
N TYR A 120 -3.38 4.64 -5.26
CA TYR A 120 -4.08 5.63 -6.08
C TYR A 120 -5.12 6.36 -5.24
N GLU A 121 -5.36 7.63 -5.56
CA GLU A 121 -6.30 8.46 -4.80
C GLU A 121 -7.72 7.88 -4.75
N GLY A 122 -8.30 7.94 -3.55
CA GLY A 122 -9.63 7.43 -3.27
C GLY A 122 -9.62 6.04 -2.62
N PHE A 123 -8.49 5.34 -2.61
CA PHE A 123 -8.38 4.03 -1.99
C PHE A 123 -8.69 4.10 -0.47
N GLY A 124 -8.06 5.03 0.26
CA GLY A 124 -8.20 5.18 1.70
C GLY A 124 -9.63 5.49 2.13
N GLU A 125 -10.27 6.48 1.49
CA GLU A 125 -11.66 6.84 1.82
C GLU A 125 -12.65 5.68 1.56
N ILE A 126 -12.48 4.93 0.47
CA ILE A 126 -13.33 3.78 0.15
C ILE A 126 -13.09 2.68 1.19
N MET A 127 -11.83 2.33 1.45
CA MET A 127 -11.49 1.27 2.40
C MET A 127 -11.93 1.62 3.83
N ALA A 128 -11.82 2.88 4.25
CA ALA A 128 -12.35 3.37 5.53
C ALA A 128 -13.87 3.19 5.61
N CYS A 129 -14.60 3.52 4.54
CA CYS A 129 -16.04 3.35 4.46
C CYS A 129 -16.44 1.87 4.55
N LEU A 130 -15.76 0.99 3.80
CA LEU A 130 -15.98 -0.47 3.85
C LEU A 130 -15.69 -1.02 5.26
N ALA A 131 -14.65 -0.52 5.94
CA ALA A 131 -14.34 -0.89 7.31
C ALA A 131 -15.46 -0.50 8.28
N LYS A 132 -15.95 0.74 8.18
CA LYS A 132 -16.99 1.31 9.07
C LYS A 132 -18.34 0.60 8.96
N ILE A 133 -18.69 0.08 7.78
CA ILE A 133 -19.90 -0.75 7.61
C ILE A 133 -19.69 -2.21 8.03
N GLY A 134 -18.50 -2.58 8.52
CA GLY A 134 -18.24 -3.89 9.10
C GLY A 134 -17.74 -4.97 8.13
N LEU A 135 -17.39 -4.64 6.88
CA LEU A 135 -16.92 -5.63 5.91
C LEU A 135 -15.58 -6.29 6.28
N PHE A 136 -14.81 -5.68 7.20
CA PHE A 136 -13.54 -6.24 7.68
C PHE A 136 -13.64 -6.89 9.07
N ASN A 137 -14.86 -7.17 9.54
CA ASN A 137 -15.07 -7.89 10.79
C ASN A 137 -14.72 -9.37 10.64
N THR A 138 -13.95 -9.88 11.60
CA THR A 138 -13.46 -11.28 11.61
C THR A 138 -14.30 -12.21 12.46
N GLU A 139 -15.26 -11.66 13.22
CA GLU A 139 -16.17 -12.45 14.04
C GLU A 139 -17.06 -13.34 13.17
N PRO A 140 -17.23 -14.64 13.54
CA PRO A 140 -18.10 -15.54 12.81
C PRO A 140 -19.54 -15.04 12.76
N HIS A 141 -20.13 -14.98 11.57
CA HIS A 141 -21.53 -14.62 11.39
C HIS A 141 -22.44 -15.79 11.80
N PRO A 142 -23.45 -15.59 12.67
CA PRO A 142 -24.29 -16.67 13.17
C PRO A 142 -24.95 -17.51 12.06
N ASN A 143 -25.51 -16.85 11.03
CA ASN A 143 -26.16 -17.55 9.92
C ASN A 143 -25.18 -18.37 9.07
N LEU A 144 -23.94 -17.89 8.88
CA LEU A 144 -22.91 -18.62 8.13
C LEU A 144 -22.37 -19.80 8.93
N LYS A 145 -22.19 -19.63 10.25
CA LYS A 145 -21.74 -20.67 11.16
C LYS A 145 -22.74 -21.82 11.30
N GLU A 146 -24.03 -21.51 11.28
CA GLU A 146 -25.12 -22.50 11.32
C GLU A 146 -25.39 -23.16 9.97
N GLY A 147 -24.63 -22.81 8.91
CA GLY A 147 -24.80 -23.37 7.58
C GLY A 147 -26.10 -22.95 6.90
N LYS A 148 -26.71 -21.83 7.32
CA LYS A 148 -27.90 -21.28 6.65
C LYS A 148 -27.48 -20.63 5.33
N THR A 149 -28.33 -20.77 4.33
CA THR A 149 -28.13 -20.12 3.04
C THR A 149 -28.31 -18.61 3.19
N LEU A 150 -27.23 -17.87 2.95
CA LEU A 150 -27.22 -16.41 2.91
C LEU A 150 -26.63 -15.98 1.58
N THR A 151 -27.24 -15.01 0.91
CA THR A 151 -26.69 -14.42 -0.32
C THR A 151 -25.79 -13.23 0.01
N PHE A 152 -24.83 -12.91 -0.86
CA PHE A 152 -24.02 -11.68 -0.70
C PHE A 152 -24.91 -10.46 -0.52
N GLY A 153 -25.98 -10.40 -1.30
CA GLY A 153 -26.99 -9.38 -1.23
C GLY A 153 -27.66 -9.24 0.13
N SER A 154 -28.26 -10.32 0.64
CA SER A 154 -28.90 -10.29 1.96
C SER A 154 -27.91 -9.91 3.07
N PHE A 155 -26.67 -10.37 3.00
CA PHE A 155 -25.61 -9.99 3.93
C PHE A 155 -25.26 -8.50 3.84
N LEU A 156 -25.19 -7.94 2.63
CA LEU A 156 -24.98 -6.50 2.44
C LEU A 156 -26.12 -5.67 3.03
N ASP A 157 -27.37 -6.12 2.87
CA ASP A 157 -28.54 -5.43 3.43
C ASP A 157 -28.50 -5.42 4.96
N GLU A 158 -28.07 -6.52 5.60
CA GLU A 158 -27.83 -6.58 7.04
C GLU A 158 -26.80 -5.54 7.49
N LEU A 159 -25.68 -5.41 6.79
CA LEU A 159 -24.63 -4.41 7.09
C LEU A 159 -25.13 -2.97 6.90
N LEU A 160 -25.92 -2.72 5.85
CA LEU A 160 -26.50 -1.40 5.57
C LEU A 160 -27.79 -1.11 6.38
N LYS A 161 -28.26 -2.09 7.16
CA LYS A 161 -29.50 -2.08 7.93
C LYS A 161 -30.73 -1.76 7.05
N ILE A 162 -30.77 -2.31 5.85
CA ILE A 162 -31.88 -2.19 4.90
C ILE A 162 -32.92 -3.26 5.22
N ASN A 163 -34.19 -2.86 5.39
CA ASN A 163 -35.26 -3.81 5.69
C ASN A 163 -35.74 -4.47 4.39
N SER A 164 -35.51 -5.77 4.24
CA SER A 164 -35.84 -6.55 3.04
C SER A 164 -37.31 -6.98 2.94
N GLU A 165 -38.21 -6.47 3.79
CA GLU A 165 -39.60 -6.94 3.86
C GLU A 165 -40.46 -6.58 2.63
N ASN A 166 -39.97 -5.78 1.67
CA ASN A 166 -40.82 -5.28 0.59
C ASN A 166 -40.24 -5.22 -0.83
N THR A 167 -39.12 -5.90 -1.13
CA THR A 167 -38.58 -5.88 -2.51
C THR A 167 -38.11 -7.25 -2.98
N ALA A 168 -39.09 -8.07 -3.36
CA ALA A 168 -38.85 -9.06 -4.40
C ALA A 168 -38.40 -8.32 -5.67
N GLU A 169 -37.22 -8.68 -6.19
CA GLU A 169 -36.76 -8.43 -7.57
C GLU A 169 -36.36 -7.00 -8.00
N THR A 170 -36.14 -6.03 -7.11
CA THR A 170 -35.56 -4.74 -7.54
C THR A 170 -34.04 -4.76 -7.48
N VAL A 171 -33.40 -4.43 -8.60
CA VAL A 171 -32.00 -4.00 -8.67
C VAL A 171 -31.74 -3.03 -7.51
N ARG A 172 -30.88 -3.41 -6.57
CA ARG A 172 -30.49 -2.57 -5.41
C ARG A 172 -30.18 -1.15 -5.89
N ASP A 173 -31.01 -0.19 -5.48
CA ASP A 173 -30.87 1.20 -5.91
C ASP A 173 -29.56 1.76 -5.37
N GLU A 174 -28.72 2.28 -6.27
CA GLU A 174 -27.47 2.93 -5.89
C GLU A 174 -27.72 4.11 -4.96
N ASN A 175 -28.82 4.84 -5.16
CA ASN A 175 -29.15 5.99 -4.32
C ASN A 175 -29.50 5.57 -2.90
N GLU A 176 -30.28 4.50 -2.72
CA GLU A 176 -30.56 3.98 -1.38
C GLU A 176 -29.27 3.62 -0.65
N MET A 177 -28.39 2.83 -1.28
CA MET A 177 -27.10 2.48 -0.67
C MET A 177 -26.26 3.72 -0.32
N ILE A 178 -26.22 4.73 -1.18
CA ILE A 178 -25.53 6.01 -0.92
C ILE A 178 -26.10 6.69 0.32
N GLU A 179 -27.42 6.85 0.42
CA GLU A 179 -28.06 7.50 1.56
C GLU A 179 -27.84 6.69 2.86
N ARG A 180 -27.83 5.35 2.77
CA ARG A 180 -27.52 4.49 3.93
C ARG A 180 -26.08 4.67 4.41
N LEU A 181 -25.08 4.71 3.52
CA LEU A 181 -23.70 4.95 3.91
C LEU A 181 -23.52 6.30 4.63
N ILE A 182 -24.20 7.34 4.14
CA ILE A 182 -24.19 8.68 4.75
C ILE A 182 -24.88 8.63 6.13
N THR A 183 -26.07 8.03 6.21
CA THR A 183 -26.86 7.94 7.46
C THR A 183 -26.13 7.14 8.54
N LEU A 184 -25.38 6.11 8.16
CA LEU A 184 -24.54 5.32 9.07
C LEU A 184 -23.26 6.05 9.50
N GLY A 185 -22.95 7.21 8.92
CA GLY A 185 -21.71 7.94 9.18
C GLY A 185 -20.46 7.24 8.63
N ALA A 186 -20.61 6.31 7.68
CA ALA A 186 -19.51 5.54 7.12
C ALA A 186 -18.58 6.40 6.26
N CYS A 187 -19.10 7.50 5.69
CA CYS A 187 -18.34 8.45 4.88
C CYS A 187 -18.76 9.89 5.18
N LYS A 188 -17.81 10.82 5.04
CA LYS A 188 -18.03 12.27 5.30
C LYS A 188 -18.67 12.99 4.11
N GLU A 189 -18.40 12.53 2.89
CA GLU A 189 -18.83 13.18 1.65
C GLU A 189 -19.65 12.23 0.77
N ARG A 190 -20.66 12.78 0.09
CA ARG A 190 -21.49 12.02 -0.87
C ARG A 190 -20.65 11.44 -2.02
N THR A 191 -19.59 12.12 -2.42
CA THR A 191 -18.61 11.65 -3.43
C THR A 191 -17.96 10.33 -3.02
N CYS A 192 -17.51 10.22 -1.76
CA CYS A 192 -16.98 8.99 -1.18
C CYS A 192 -18.04 7.88 -1.13
N ALA A 193 -19.28 8.21 -0.74
CA ALA A 193 -20.40 7.26 -0.75
C ALA A 193 -20.63 6.66 -2.15
N VAL A 194 -20.68 7.51 -3.19
CA VAL A 194 -20.85 7.09 -4.60
C VAL A 194 -19.72 6.15 -5.03
N LYS A 195 -18.46 6.48 -4.74
CA LYS A 195 -17.32 5.61 -5.07
C LYS A 195 -17.36 4.28 -4.32
N THR A 196 -17.78 4.30 -3.06
CA THR A 196 -17.93 3.11 -2.23
C THR A 196 -19.02 2.20 -2.79
N VAL A 197 -20.19 2.74 -3.17
CA VAL A 197 -21.26 1.95 -3.80
C VAL A 197 -20.83 1.34 -5.13
N LYS A 198 -20.10 2.10 -5.96
CA LYS A 198 -19.49 1.55 -7.19
C LYS A 198 -18.54 0.39 -6.89
N THR A 199 -17.76 0.50 -5.81
CA THR A 199 -16.87 -0.57 -5.35
C THR A 199 -17.65 -1.80 -4.88
N ILE A 200 -18.66 -1.61 -4.03
CA ILE A 200 -19.56 -2.69 -3.55
C ILE A 200 -20.18 -3.43 -4.74
N ARG A 201 -20.62 -2.69 -5.77
CA ARG A 201 -21.19 -3.27 -6.98
C ARG A 201 -20.17 -4.03 -7.81
N PHE A 202 -19.00 -3.43 -8.03
CA PHE A 202 -17.88 -4.07 -8.74
C PHE A 202 -17.43 -5.37 -8.08
N LEU A 203 -17.40 -5.41 -6.74
CA LEU A 203 -17.08 -6.60 -5.96
C LEU A 203 -18.20 -7.66 -5.98
N GLY A 204 -19.37 -7.35 -6.54
CA GLY A 204 -20.52 -8.26 -6.56
C GLY A 204 -21.18 -8.45 -5.20
N LEU A 205 -20.89 -7.62 -4.19
CA LEU A 205 -21.48 -7.76 -2.85
C LEU A 205 -23.01 -7.57 -2.86
N HIS A 206 -23.54 -6.97 -3.92
CA HIS A 206 -24.97 -6.78 -4.16
C HIS A 206 -25.63 -7.93 -4.93
N GLU A 207 -24.93 -9.02 -5.25
CA GLU A 207 -25.47 -10.11 -6.06
C GLU A 207 -26.28 -11.08 -5.19
N GLN A 208 -27.36 -11.64 -5.74
CA GLN A 208 -28.18 -12.68 -5.06
C GLN A 208 -27.60 -14.08 -5.30
N ILE A 209 -26.29 -14.20 -5.08
CA ILE A 209 -25.54 -15.46 -5.16
C ILE A 209 -25.26 -15.92 -3.73
N GLU A 210 -25.40 -17.21 -3.47
CA GLU A 210 -25.11 -17.81 -2.17
C GLU A 210 -23.65 -17.61 -1.78
N ILE A 211 -23.42 -17.26 -0.52
CA ILE A 211 -22.08 -17.16 0.06
C ILE A 211 -21.52 -18.58 0.24
N PRO A 212 -20.30 -18.88 -0.23
CA PRO A 212 -19.70 -20.18 -0.05
C PRO A 212 -19.56 -20.58 1.43
N VAL A 213 -19.80 -21.85 1.74
CA VAL A 213 -19.70 -22.42 3.09
C VAL A 213 -18.30 -22.29 3.73
N SER A 214 -17.28 -21.99 2.94
CA SER A 214 -15.92 -21.70 3.41
C SER A 214 -15.81 -20.34 4.10
N CYS A 215 -16.72 -19.40 3.84
CA CYS A 215 -16.73 -18.08 4.46
C CYS A 215 -17.44 -18.12 5.81
N GLN A 216 -16.76 -17.68 6.87
CA GLN A 216 -17.32 -17.65 8.23
C GLN A 216 -17.63 -16.22 8.71
N SER A 217 -16.97 -15.22 8.15
CA SER A 217 -17.04 -13.82 8.59
C SER A 217 -17.20 -12.82 7.43
N ALA A 218 -17.51 -11.57 7.75
CA ALA A 218 -17.53 -10.47 6.78
C ALA A 218 -16.18 -10.33 6.06
N PHE A 219 -15.09 -10.51 6.81
CA PHE A 219 -13.73 -10.48 6.31
C PHE A 219 -13.48 -11.57 5.26
N ASP A 220 -13.96 -12.80 5.47
CA ASP A 220 -13.81 -13.90 4.52
C ASP A 220 -14.57 -13.64 3.22
N ILE A 221 -15.82 -13.18 3.35
CA ILE A 221 -16.67 -12.77 2.21
C ILE A 221 -15.96 -11.71 1.38
N THR A 222 -15.43 -10.69 2.05
CA THR A 222 -14.76 -9.57 1.39
C THR A 222 -13.45 -10.01 0.73
N CYS A 223 -12.65 -10.85 1.40
CA CYS A 223 -11.42 -11.40 0.81
C CYS A 223 -11.72 -12.21 -0.45
N LEU A 224 -12.71 -13.11 -0.40
CA LEU A 224 -13.14 -13.91 -1.54
C LEU A 224 -13.52 -13.01 -2.72
N ARG A 225 -14.41 -12.02 -2.49
CA ARG A 225 -14.88 -11.13 -3.56
C ARG A 225 -13.77 -10.26 -4.13
N MET A 226 -12.88 -9.78 -3.28
CA MET A 226 -11.70 -9.03 -3.71
C MET A 226 -10.73 -9.88 -4.53
N GLU A 227 -10.51 -11.14 -4.14
CA GLU A 227 -9.67 -12.08 -4.89
C GLU A 227 -10.25 -12.36 -6.28
N GLU A 228 -11.56 -12.62 -6.37
CA GLU A 228 -12.25 -12.89 -7.63
C GLU A 228 -12.30 -11.68 -8.57
N ARG A 229 -12.56 -10.49 -8.04
CA ARG A 229 -12.91 -9.30 -8.83
C ARG A 229 -11.74 -8.35 -9.07
N LEU A 230 -10.73 -8.36 -8.20
CA LEU A 230 -9.55 -7.48 -8.29
C LEU A 230 -8.28 -8.25 -8.67
N ALA A 231 -8.42 -9.38 -9.36
CA ALA A 231 -7.28 -10.08 -9.98
C ALA A 231 -6.80 -9.36 -11.25
N TYR A 232 -5.52 -9.54 -11.56
CA TYR A 232 -4.98 -9.16 -12.87
C TYR A 232 -5.52 -10.10 -13.95
N VAL A 233 -5.95 -9.55 -15.08
CA VAL A 233 -6.29 -10.33 -16.28
C VAL A 233 -5.12 -10.42 -17.25
N GLU A 234 -5.28 -11.19 -18.32
CA GLU A 234 -4.20 -11.43 -19.29
C GLU A 234 -3.63 -10.11 -19.84
N LYS A 235 -2.29 -10.00 -19.87
CA LYS A 235 -1.52 -8.84 -20.37
C LYS A 235 -1.59 -7.57 -19.53
N GLU A 236 -2.39 -7.53 -18.46
CA GLU A 236 -2.27 -6.43 -17.50
C GLU A 236 -0.94 -6.49 -16.76
N GLN A 237 -0.41 -5.32 -16.43
CA GLN A 237 0.85 -5.16 -15.74
C GLN A 237 0.62 -4.55 -14.37
N ASP A 238 1.35 -5.03 -13.37
CA ASP A 238 1.57 -4.28 -12.14
C ASP A 238 2.72 -3.29 -12.32
N MET A 239 2.91 -2.49 -11.28
CA MET A 239 3.91 -1.45 -11.18
C MET A 239 4.40 -1.37 -9.73
N VAL A 240 5.70 -1.16 -9.55
CA VAL A 240 6.29 -0.83 -8.26
C VAL A 240 6.88 0.57 -8.35
N LEU A 241 6.39 1.44 -7.48
CA LEU A 241 6.90 2.80 -7.31
C LEU A 241 7.50 2.92 -5.90
N LEU A 242 8.79 3.19 -5.82
CA LEU A 242 9.52 3.51 -4.61
C LEU A 242 10.10 4.92 -4.78
N HIS A 243 9.91 5.76 -3.78
CA HIS A 243 10.40 7.13 -3.77
C HIS A 243 10.95 7.48 -2.39
N HIS A 244 12.15 8.02 -2.34
CA HIS A 244 12.80 8.51 -1.14
C HIS A 244 13.08 10.01 -1.31
N GLU A 245 12.92 10.76 -0.22
CA GLU A 245 13.41 12.13 -0.12
C GLU A 245 14.24 12.28 1.16
N VAL A 246 15.39 12.94 1.03
CA VAL A 246 16.33 13.25 2.11
C VAL A 246 16.64 14.73 2.06
N GLU A 247 16.37 15.45 3.15
CA GLU A 247 16.81 16.84 3.29
C GLU A 247 18.06 16.89 4.15
N ILE A 248 19.09 17.57 3.65
CA ILE A 248 20.44 17.59 4.22
C ILE A 248 20.83 19.03 4.51
N GLU A 249 21.15 19.30 5.77
CA GLU A 249 21.70 20.58 6.21
C GLU A 249 23.22 20.44 6.41
N PHE A 250 23.98 21.48 6.07
CA PHE A 250 25.43 21.47 6.20
C PHE A 250 25.89 22.51 7.22
N PRO A 251 26.71 22.14 8.22
CA PRO A 251 27.18 23.07 9.26
C PRO A 251 28.05 24.23 8.74
N ASP A 252 28.57 24.14 7.52
CA ASP A 252 29.45 25.16 6.92
C ASP A 252 28.68 26.28 6.20
N GLY A 253 27.34 26.29 6.31
CA GLY A 253 26.49 27.38 5.82
C GLY A 253 26.17 27.33 4.33
N ARG A 254 26.55 26.27 3.61
CA ARG A 254 26.05 26.05 2.24
C ARG A 254 24.53 25.77 2.25
N PRO A 255 23.82 25.96 1.12
CA PRO A 255 22.39 25.70 1.04
C PRO A 255 22.03 24.27 1.45
N THR A 256 20.87 24.12 2.09
CA THR A 256 20.24 22.80 2.30
C THR A 256 20.05 22.12 0.96
N GLU A 257 20.39 20.84 0.90
CA GLU A 257 20.18 20.01 -0.29
C GLU A 257 18.97 19.09 -0.08
N LYS A 258 18.19 18.88 -1.13
CA LYS A 258 17.16 17.85 -1.21
C LYS A 258 17.61 16.76 -2.17
N HIS A 259 17.85 15.57 -1.64
CA HIS A 259 18.19 14.40 -2.43
C HIS A 259 16.96 13.53 -2.59
N GLN A 260 16.71 13.09 -3.81
CA GLN A 260 15.59 12.23 -4.15
C GLN A 260 16.11 10.99 -4.86
N ALA A 261 15.53 9.83 -4.55
CA ALA A 261 15.82 8.59 -5.24
C ALA A 261 14.53 7.83 -5.54
N SER A 262 14.31 7.49 -6.79
CA SER A 262 13.08 6.86 -7.28
C SER A 262 13.36 5.60 -8.08
N LEU A 263 12.53 4.59 -7.88
CA LEU A 263 12.42 3.41 -8.73
C LEU A 263 10.98 3.31 -9.22
N LEU A 264 10.80 3.25 -10.53
CA LEU A 264 9.53 2.98 -11.19
C LEU A 264 9.71 1.79 -12.13
N GLU A 265 9.22 0.63 -11.70
CA GLU A 265 9.32 -0.63 -12.45
C GLU A 265 7.92 -1.10 -12.86
N PHE A 266 7.78 -1.58 -14.09
CA PHE A 266 6.55 -2.20 -14.59
C PHE A 266 6.74 -3.71 -14.78
N GLY A 267 5.64 -4.46 -14.69
CA GLY A 267 5.64 -5.88 -15.01
C GLY A 267 6.15 -6.12 -16.44
N ARG A 268 6.87 -7.22 -16.66
CA ARG A 268 7.51 -7.53 -17.95
C ARG A 268 6.77 -8.68 -18.63
N ILE A 269 6.55 -8.57 -19.93
CA ILE A 269 5.99 -9.66 -20.75
C ILE A 269 7.09 -10.13 -21.71
N LYS A 270 7.50 -11.40 -21.59
CA LYS A 270 8.49 -12.02 -22.46
C LYS A 270 8.01 -13.38 -22.94
N ASN A 271 7.96 -13.58 -24.26
CA ASN A 271 7.47 -14.82 -24.89
C ASN A 271 6.09 -15.25 -24.36
N GLY A 272 5.17 -14.30 -24.16
CA GLY A 272 3.84 -14.55 -23.63
C GLY A 272 3.77 -14.85 -22.12
N LYS A 273 4.91 -14.85 -21.40
CA LYS A 273 4.93 -15.01 -19.94
C LYS A 273 5.07 -13.65 -19.26
N THR A 274 4.12 -13.34 -18.38
CA THR A 274 4.14 -12.14 -17.54
C THR A 274 4.96 -12.42 -16.27
N THR A 275 5.87 -11.51 -15.94
CA THR A 275 6.55 -11.45 -14.63
C THR A 275 6.23 -10.10 -14.01
N THR A 276 5.66 -10.10 -12.81
CA THR A 276 5.22 -8.86 -12.15
C THR A 276 6.41 -8.00 -11.70
N ALA A 277 6.25 -6.68 -11.70
CA ALA A 277 7.20 -5.74 -11.12
C ALA A 277 7.49 -6.12 -9.66
N MET A 278 6.46 -6.49 -8.90
CA MET A 278 6.61 -6.98 -7.53
C MET A 278 7.51 -8.23 -7.45
N ALA A 279 7.31 -9.23 -8.31
CA ALA A 279 8.15 -10.43 -8.32
C ALA A 279 9.61 -10.11 -8.67
N VAL A 280 9.84 -9.23 -9.66
CA VAL A 280 11.19 -8.84 -10.10
C VAL A 280 11.90 -8.01 -9.02
N THR A 281 11.23 -7.01 -8.45
CA THR A 281 11.78 -6.11 -7.42
C THR A 281 11.98 -6.78 -6.06
N VAL A 282 11.37 -7.94 -5.80
CA VAL A 282 11.60 -8.73 -4.58
C VAL A 282 12.59 -9.88 -4.83
N GLY A 283 12.36 -10.65 -5.89
CA GLY A 283 13.12 -11.86 -6.19
C GLY A 283 14.56 -11.58 -6.64
N ILE A 284 14.78 -10.54 -7.44
CA ILE A 284 16.13 -10.22 -7.93
C ILE A 284 17.05 -9.73 -6.79
N PRO A 285 16.65 -8.80 -5.90
CA PRO A 285 17.48 -8.46 -4.74
C PRO A 285 17.80 -9.66 -3.84
N ALA A 286 16.85 -10.60 -3.65
CA ALA A 286 17.11 -11.82 -2.90
C ALA A 286 18.16 -12.71 -3.58
N ALA A 287 18.07 -12.89 -4.90
CA ALA A 287 19.05 -13.63 -5.69
C ALA A 287 20.44 -12.96 -5.67
N ILE A 288 20.49 -11.64 -5.74
CA ILE A 288 21.74 -10.86 -5.62
C ILE A 288 22.35 -11.07 -4.24
N GLY A 289 21.57 -11.01 -3.16
CA GLY A 289 22.05 -11.30 -1.81
C GLY A 289 22.68 -12.69 -1.70
N ALA A 290 22.02 -13.71 -2.26
CA ALA A 290 22.58 -15.06 -2.31
C ALA A 290 23.88 -15.13 -3.12
N LEU A 291 23.95 -14.45 -4.28
CA LEU A 291 25.14 -14.39 -5.11
C LEU A 291 26.32 -13.75 -4.38
N LEU A 292 26.10 -12.63 -3.70
CA LEU A 292 27.14 -11.93 -2.94
C LEU A 292 27.69 -12.79 -1.80
N LEU A 293 26.85 -13.58 -1.13
CA LEU A 293 27.27 -14.55 -0.12
C LEU A 293 28.10 -15.69 -0.72
N LEU A 294 27.63 -16.29 -1.82
CA LEU A 294 28.32 -17.40 -2.50
C LEU A 294 29.67 -16.99 -3.09
N GLN A 295 29.78 -15.77 -3.60
CA GLN A 295 31.03 -15.21 -4.09
C GLN A 295 31.94 -14.68 -2.97
N ASN A 296 31.54 -14.86 -1.70
CA ASN A 296 32.26 -14.39 -0.54
C ASN A 296 32.56 -12.87 -0.61
N LYS A 297 31.64 -12.09 -1.19
CA LYS A 297 31.72 -10.62 -1.25
C LYS A 297 31.29 -9.97 0.05
N ILE A 298 30.44 -10.63 0.82
CA ILE A 298 30.04 -10.23 2.18
C ILE A 298 30.85 -11.06 3.18
N LYS A 299 31.78 -10.41 3.89
CA LYS A 299 32.67 -11.01 4.88
C LYS A 299 32.05 -11.02 6.27
N THR A 300 31.29 -9.97 6.60
CA THR A 300 30.62 -9.81 7.89
C THR A 300 29.74 -11.04 8.19
N LYS A 301 29.75 -11.51 9.45
CA LYS A 301 29.00 -12.70 9.91
C LYS A 301 27.88 -12.29 10.87
N GLY A 302 26.88 -13.16 11.01
CA GLY A 302 25.73 -12.96 11.89
C GLY A 302 24.44 -12.69 11.11
N VAL A 303 23.44 -12.13 11.81
CA VAL A 303 22.17 -11.73 11.22
C VAL A 303 22.32 -10.34 10.62
N LEU A 304 22.38 -10.26 9.30
CA LEU A 304 22.64 -9.02 8.57
C LEU A 304 21.37 -8.46 7.95
N ARG A 305 21.41 -7.14 7.75
CA ARG A 305 20.45 -6.39 6.94
C ARG A 305 21.23 -5.65 5.84
N PRO A 306 20.59 -5.26 4.73
CA PRO A 306 21.25 -4.52 3.65
C PRO A 306 21.43 -3.03 4.01
N LEU A 307 22.07 -2.78 5.14
CA LEU A 307 22.38 -1.46 5.71
C LEU A 307 23.85 -1.10 5.51
N GLU A 308 24.74 -2.09 5.51
CA GLU A 308 26.18 -1.89 5.37
C GLU A 308 26.60 -1.66 3.91
N PRO A 309 27.55 -0.76 3.63
CA PRO A 309 28.09 -0.51 2.29
C PRO A 309 28.59 -1.77 1.59
N GLU A 310 29.21 -2.69 2.35
CA GLU A 310 29.67 -4.00 1.86
C GLU A 310 28.54 -4.82 1.21
N VAL A 311 27.30 -4.60 1.64
CA VAL A 311 26.12 -5.28 1.10
C VAL A 311 25.45 -4.43 0.02
N TYR A 312 25.08 -3.19 0.35
CA TYR A 312 24.18 -2.42 -0.53
C TYR A 312 24.89 -1.84 -1.76
N MET A 313 26.18 -1.51 -1.70
CA MET A 313 26.89 -0.96 -2.86
C MET A 313 26.95 -1.97 -4.01
N PRO A 314 27.54 -3.18 -3.83
CA PRO A 314 27.59 -4.14 -4.93
C PRO A 314 26.19 -4.63 -5.34
N ALA A 315 25.22 -4.65 -4.41
CA ALA A 315 23.85 -5.00 -4.76
C ALA A 315 23.19 -3.98 -5.69
N LEU A 316 23.39 -2.67 -5.44
CA LEU A 316 22.88 -1.61 -6.32
C LEU A 316 23.56 -1.65 -7.69
N ASP A 317 24.88 -1.86 -7.74
CA ASP A 317 25.62 -2.00 -9.01
C ASP A 317 25.07 -3.15 -9.86
N ILE A 318 24.80 -4.31 -9.24
CA ILE A 318 24.22 -5.46 -9.94
C ILE A 318 22.77 -5.20 -10.37
N LEU A 319 21.98 -4.48 -9.57
CA LEU A 319 20.61 -4.11 -9.95
C LEU A 319 20.60 -3.18 -11.17
N GLU A 320 21.46 -2.16 -11.20
CA GLU A 320 21.60 -1.27 -12.36
C GLU A 320 22.09 -2.04 -13.59
N ALA A 321 23.08 -2.92 -13.44
CA ALA A 321 23.56 -3.79 -14.52
C ALA A 321 22.49 -4.77 -15.03
N TYR A 322 21.57 -5.21 -14.17
CA TYR A 322 20.42 -6.02 -14.54
C TYR A 322 19.33 -5.22 -15.29
N GLY A 323 19.43 -3.89 -15.26
CA GLY A 323 18.55 -2.95 -15.98
C GLY A 323 17.47 -2.30 -15.12
N PHE A 324 17.58 -2.34 -13.79
CA PHE A 324 16.73 -1.49 -12.95
C PHE A 324 17.13 -0.03 -13.12
N LYS A 325 16.14 0.83 -13.37
CA LYS A 325 16.35 2.28 -13.50
C LYS A 325 16.13 2.95 -12.15
N LEU A 326 17.23 3.27 -11.48
CA LEU A 326 17.22 4.06 -10.25
C LEU A 326 17.50 5.52 -10.65
N SER A 327 16.49 6.38 -10.50
CA SER A 327 16.62 7.82 -10.76
C SER A 327 17.06 8.51 -9.49
N GLU A 328 18.17 9.23 -9.52
CA GLU A 328 18.66 10.05 -8.41
C GLU A 328 18.69 11.53 -8.83
N LYS A 329 18.23 12.41 -7.94
CA LYS A 329 18.20 13.86 -8.16
C LYS A 329 18.71 14.57 -6.92
N MET A 330 19.49 15.62 -7.11
CA MET A 330 19.97 16.50 -6.04
C MET A 330 19.59 17.92 -6.41
N GLU A 331 18.84 18.57 -5.53
CA GLU A 331 18.44 19.98 -5.62
C GLU A 331 19.02 20.77 -4.45
#